data_AF-A0AAV1K4A0-F1
#
_entry.id   AF-A0AAV1K4A0-F1
#
_cell.length_a   1.000
_cell.length_b   1.000
_cell.length_c   1.000
_cell.angle_alpha   90.00
_cell.angle_beta   90.00
_cell.angle_gamma   90.00
#
_symmetry.space_group_name_H-M   'P 1'
#
loop_
_entity.id
_entity.type
_entity.pdbx_description
1 polymer ?
#
loop_
_entity_poly.entity_id
_entity_poly.type
_entity_poly.pdbx_seq_one_letter_code
_entity_poly.pdbx_strand_id
1 'polypeptide(L)'
;MAFYCCARLSNKSVMGTLTKFNTVIRTAQYAQSAAVPKITFKQYEEPKVEPYDDKNARLQRPMSPHLTIYKPQLTSLLSVTHRAAGMLLSGYITALGVGALVLPHDVAHYVTMIEGLNLSPATIFLAKAMLAAPFGYHFANGMRHLYWDTAKGLTIKEVYSTGYAMLAGAVAITIFLAAL
;
A
#
# COMPACT_ATOMS: atom_id res chain seq x y z
N MET A 1 -42.98 45.45 72.81
CA MET A 1 -42.17 45.27 74.05
C MET A 1 -40.71 45.57 73.73
N ALA A 2 -40.07 46.40 74.56
CA ALA A 2 -38.62 46.67 74.67
C ALA A 2 -37.92 47.32 73.43
N PHE A 3 -37.71 48.65 73.38
CA PHE A 3 -36.73 49.49 74.09
C PHE A 3 -35.24 49.25 73.72
N TYR A 4 -34.67 50.30 73.08
CA TYR A 4 -33.32 50.89 73.23
C TYR A 4 -32.08 49.98 73.37
N CYS A 5 -31.07 50.23 72.52
CA CYS A 5 -29.72 50.49 73.01
C CYS A 5 -28.91 51.31 72.00
N CYS A 6 -28.36 52.42 72.49
CA CYS A 6 -27.42 53.30 71.82
C CYS A 6 -26.01 52.95 72.35
N ALA A 7 -25.03 52.69 71.48
CA ALA A 7 -23.62 52.69 71.87
C ALA A 7 -22.75 53.02 70.64
N ARG A 8 -22.22 54.26 70.58
CA ARG A 8 -20.85 54.62 71.00
C ARG A 8 -19.83 54.34 69.89
N LEU A 9 -19.63 55.36 69.05
CA LEU A 9 -18.54 55.45 68.08
C LEU A 9 -17.19 55.38 68.82
N SER A 10 -16.54 54.22 68.76
CA SER A 10 -15.15 54.06 69.18
C SER A 10 -14.24 54.39 68.01
N ASN A 11 -13.57 55.53 68.14
CA ASN A 11 -12.39 55.96 67.42
C ASN A 11 -11.42 54.78 67.15
N LYS A 12 -11.40 54.26 65.92
CA LYS A 12 -10.32 53.39 65.44
C LYS A 12 -9.55 54.17 64.39
N SER A 13 -8.30 54.45 64.71
CA SER A 13 -7.41 55.29 63.92
C SER A 13 -7.36 54.79 62.47
N VAL A 14 -7.70 55.67 61.54
CA VAL A 14 -7.59 55.47 60.08
C VAL A 14 -6.14 55.17 59.65
N MET A 15 -5.17 55.46 60.52
CA MET A 15 -3.73 55.25 60.31
C MET A 15 -3.28 53.76 60.29
N GLY A 16 -4.03 52.85 60.92
CA GLY A 16 -3.65 51.42 61.01
C GLY A 16 -4.03 50.58 59.79
N THR A 17 -4.93 51.08 58.95
CA THR A 17 -5.45 50.35 57.78
C THR A 17 -4.61 50.59 56.53
N LEU A 18 -3.96 51.76 56.43
CA LEU A 18 -3.12 52.13 55.28
C LEU A 18 -1.76 51.41 55.25
N THR A 19 -1.18 51.09 56.41
CA THR A 19 0.07 50.32 56.50
C THR A 19 -0.11 48.82 56.20
N LYS A 20 -1.28 48.25 56.51
CA LYS A 20 -1.61 46.85 56.17
C LYS A 20 -1.83 46.66 54.66
N PHE A 21 -2.41 47.63 53.97
CA PHE A 21 -2.64 47.56 52.53
C PHE A 21 -1.33 47.52 51.71
N ASN A 22 -0.37 48.37 52.05
CA ASN A 22 0.93 48.40 51.37
C ASN A 22 1.75 47.11 51.57
N THR A 23 1.58 46.43 52.69
CA THR A 23 2.32 45.19 52.98
C THR A 23 1.76 44.00 52.20
N VAL A 24 0.43 43.90 52.08
CA VAL A 24 -0.25 42.83 51.34
C VAL A 24 0.00 42.94 49.83
N ILE A 25 -0.01 44.15 49.27
CA ILE A 25 0.28 44.37 47.84
C ILE A 25 1.74 44.04 47.51
N ARG A 26 2.70 44.38 48.39
CA ARG A 26 4.12 44.01 48.21
C ARG A 26 4.35 42.49 48.26
N THR A 27 3.67 41.76 49.15
CA THR A 27 3.78 40.29 49.20
C THR A 27 3.11 39.60 48.02
N ALA A 28 2.01 40.14 47.51
CA ALA A 28 1.32 39.59 46.33
C ALA A 28 2.17 39.75 45.04
N GLN A 29 2.83 40.90 44.85
CA GLN A 29 3.74 41.11 43.70
C GLN A 29 5.01 40.23 43.77
N TYR A 30 5.49 39.88 44.96
CA TYR A 30 6.62 38.95 45.13
C TYR A 30 6.21 37.48 44.90
N ALA A 31 5.00 37.10 45.31
CA ALA A 31 4.49 35.74 45.09
C ALA A 31 4.22 35.45 43.59
N GLN A 32 3.79 36.45 42.83
CA GLN A 32 3.53 36.29 41.39
C GLN A 32 4.81 36.29 40.53
N SER A 33 5.92 36.87 41.01
CA SER A 33 7.20 36.87 40.30
C SER A 33 8.05 35.62 40.56
N ALA A 34 7.69 34.81 41.56
CA ALA A 34 8.45 33.62 41.97
C ALA A 34 8.13 32.34 41.16
N ALA A 35 7.13 32.35 40.27
CA ALA A 35 6.66 31.13 39.60
C ALA A 35 6.51 31.27 38.08
N VAL A 36 7.29 32.14 37.41
CA VAL A 36 7.40 32.06 35.95
C VAL A 36 8.18 30.79 35.61
N PRO A 37 7.58 29.78 34.95
CA PRO A 37 8.32 28.59 34.57
C PRO A 37 9.47 29.02 33.68
N LYS A 38 10.69 28.65 34.07
CA LYS A 38 11.89 28.97 33.30
C LYS A 38 11.81 28.23 31.96
N ILE A 39 11.31 28.91 30.93
CA ILE A 39 11.25 28.37 29.57
C ILE A 39 12.69 28.29 29.09
N THR A 40 13.24 27.09 29.14
CA THR A 40 14.56 26.80 28.59
C THR A 40 14.37 26.48 27.12
N PHE A 41 14.66 27.46 26.26
CA PHE A 41 14.73 27.22 24.83
C PHE A 41 15.96 26.35 24.56
N LYS A 42 15.73 25.08 24.20
CA LYS A 42 16.82 24.24 23.70
C LYS A 42 17.25 24.82 22.35
N GLN A 43 18.54 25.07 22.17
CA GLN A 43 19.06 25.41 20.86
C GLN A 43 18.70 24.29 19.88
N TYR A 44 18.19 24.67 18.70
CA TYR A 44 17.99 23.73 17.62
C TYR A 44 19.37 23.22 17.18
N GLU A 45 19.51 21.90 17.17
CA GLU A 45 20.67 21.20 16.66
C GLU A 45 20.21 20.46 15.41
N GLU A 46 20.85 20.74 14.28
CA GLU A 46 20.45 20.13 13.02
C GLU A 46 20.63 18.60 13.11
N PRO A 47 19.62 17.81 12.76
CA PRO A 47 19.75 16.36 12.76
C PRO A 47 20.92 15.94 11.86
N LYS A 48 21.71 14.97 12.31
CA LYS A 48 22.67 14.32 11.41
C LYS A 48 21.92 13.81 10.18
N VAL A 49 22.37 14.24 9.01
CA VAL A 49 21.84 13.75 7.73
C VAL A 49 22.26 12.30 7.60
N GLU A 50 21.33 11.40 7.88
CA GLU A 50 21.45 9.95 7.74
C GLU A 50 20.50 9.51 6.61
N PRO A 51 20.95 8.67 5.66
CA PRO A 51 20.06 8.09 4.66
C PRO A 51 18.88 7.37 5.30
N TYR A 52 17.71 7.46 4.66
CA TYR A 52 16.47 6.90 5.20
C TYR A 52 16.59 5.40 5.50
N ASP A 53 17.21 4.63 4.60
CA ASP A 53 17.36 3.19 4.74
C ASP A 53 18.31 2.83 5.90
N ASP A 54 19.46 3.50 5.98
CA ASP A 54 20.44 3.31 7.07
C ASP A 54 19.81 3.59 8.44
N LYS A 55 19.04 4.68 8.52
CA LYS A 55 18.30 5.04 9.74
C LYS A 55 17.31 3.96 10.15
N ASN A 56 16.52 3.41 9.22
CA ASN A 56 15.52 2.39 9.54
C ASN A 56 16.17 1.03 9.87
N ALA A 57 17.26 0.68 9.18
CA ALA A 57 18.06 -0.51 9.45
C ALA A 57 18.68 -0.44 10.86
N ARG A 58 19.33 0.69 11.20
CA ARG A 58 19.91 0.95 12.53
C ARG A 58 18.86 0.92 13.64
N LEU A 59 17.66 1.47 13.38
CA LEU A 59 16.56 1.49 14.34
C LEU A 59 15.77 0.18 14.41
N GLN A 60 16.10 -0.82 13.58
CA GLN A 60 15.41 -2.12 13.50
C GLN A 60 13.89 -1.99 13.40
N ARG A 61 13.42 -1.01 12.61
CA ARG A 61 11.99 -0.78 12.45
C ARG A 61 11.39 -1.92 11.62
N PRO A 62 10.32 -2.59 12.10
CA PRO A 62 9.69 -3.64 11.32
C PRO A 62 8.98 -3.05 10.11
N MET A 63 8.98 -3.80 9.00
CA MET A 63 8.17 -3.48 7.84
C MET A 63 6.70 -3.78 8.14
N SER A 64 5.81 -2.83 7.89
CA SER A 64 4.37 -3.07 8.03
C SER A 64 3.94 -4.19 7.08
N PRO A 65 3.05 -5.10 7.50
CA PRO A 65 2.54 -6.14 6.61
C PRO A 65 1.83 -5.50 5.41
N HIS A 66 2.01 -6.06 4.21
CA HIS A 66 1.46 -5.54 2.97
C HIS A 66 0.66 -6.61 2.22
N LEU A 67 1.33 -7.57 1.57
CA LEU A 67 0.65 -8.60 0.76
C LEU A 67 -0.24 -9.54 1.60
N THR A 68 0.13 -9.78 2.85
CA THR A 68 -0.59 -10.68 3.75
C THR A 68 -1.91 -10.11 4.27
N ILE A 69 -2.06 -8.78 4.27
CA ILE A 69 -3.26 -8.09 4.78
C ILE A 69 -4.05 -7.34 3.69
N TYR A 70 -3.46 -7.16 2.50
CA TYR A 70 -4.13 -6.44 1.42
C TYR A 70 -5.26 -7.26 0.83
N LYS A 71 -6.45 -6.66 0.70
CA LYS A 71 -7.61 -7.32 0.10
C LYS A 71 -7.33 -7.65 -1.37
N PRO A 72 -7.46 -8.92 -1.81
CA PRO A 72 -7.35 -9.26 -3.23
C PRO A 72 -8.36 -8.47 -4.07
N GLN A 73 -7.86 -7.71 -5.04
CA GLN A 73 -8.65 -6.94 -5.99
C GLN A 73 -8.47 -7.54 -7.38
N LEU A 74 -9.54 -7.51 -8.20
CA LEU A 74 -9.47 -7.99 -9.59
C LEU A 74 -8.28 -7.36 -10.32
N THR A 75 -8.09 -6.05 -10.21
CA THR A 75 -6.98 -5.31 -10.83
C THR A 75 -5.60 -5.85 -10.43
N SER A 76 -5.37 -6.07 -9.13
CA SER A 76 -4.11 -6.60 -8.61
C SER A 76 -3.84 -8.02 -9.09
N LEU A 77 -4.87 -8.88 -9.10
CA LEU A 77 -4.79 -10.25 -9.58
C LEU A 77 -4.49 -10.28 -11.08
N LEU A 78 -5.20 -9.48 -11.87
CA LEU A 78 -4.97 -9.44 -13.31
C LEU A 78 -3.54 -9.00 -13.65
N SER A 79 -3.00 -8.04 -12.88
CA SER A 79 -1.63 -7.56 -13.05
C SER A 79 -0.58 -8.64 -12.72
N VAL A 80 -0.71 -9.34 -11.59
CA VAL A 80 0.25 -10.41 -11.23
C VAL A 80 0.17 -11.59 -12.20
N THR A 81 -1.04 -11.98 -12.62
CA THR A 81 -1.24 -13.04 -13.60
C THR A 81 -0.66 -12.65 -14.97
N HIS A 82 -0.68 -11.37 -15.35
CA HIS A 82 -0.05 -10.92 -16.60
C HIS A 82 1.47 -11.09 -16.59
N ARG A 83 2.12 -10.78 -15.45
CA ARG A 83 3.55 -11.05 -15.26
C ARG A 83 3.84 -12.54 -15.29
N ALA A 84 3.05 -13.34 -14.56
CA ALA A 84 3.22 -14.80 -14.53
C ALA A 84 3.05 -15.43 -15.92
N ALA A 85 2.01 -15.07 -16.66
CA ALA A 85 1.78 -15.54 -18.02
C ALA A 85 2.92 -15.12 -18.97
N GLY A 86 3.46 -13.90 -18.81
CA GLY A 86 4.62 -13.44 -19.57
C GLY A 86 5.87 -14.27 -19.30
N MET A 87 6.18 -14.51 -18.02
CA MET A 87 7.30 -15.37 -17.62
C MET A 87 7.16 -16.80 -18.16
N LEU A 88 5.94 -17.37 -18.11
CA LEU A 88 5.67 -18.70 -18.66
C LEU A 88 5.90 -18.73 -20.17
N LEU A 89 5.38 -17.76 -20.93
CA LEU A 89 5.55 -17.69 -22.38
C LEU A 89 7.01 -17.49 -22.79
N SER A 90 7.74 -16.60 -22.10
CA SER A 90 9.19 -16.45 -22.31
C SER A 90 9.90 -17.77 -22.02
N GLY A 91 9.55 -18.44 -20.92
CA GLY A 91 10.07 -19.76 -20.58
C GLY A 91 9.81 -20.80 -21.66
N TYR A 92 8.61 -20.85 -22.25
CA TYR A 92 8.28 -21.77 -23.34
C TYR A 92 9.16 -21.54 -24.56
N ILE A 93 9.27 -20.28 -25.01
CA ILE A 93 10.07 -19.93 -26.19
C ILE A 93 11.56 -20.23 -25.93
N THR A 94 12.07 -19.88 -24.76
CA THR A 94 13.45 -20.19 -24.38
C THR A 94 13.69 -21.70 -24.32
N ALA A 95 12.79 -22.47 -23.72
CA ALA A 95 12.92 -23.92 -23.64
C ALA A 95 12.89 -24.58 -25.02
N LEU A 96 11.99 -24.16 -25.90
CA LEU A 96 11.93 -24.66 -27.28
C LEU A 96 13.17 -24.25 -28.08
N GLY A 97 13.63 -23.01 -27.95
CA GLY A 97 14.81 -22.50 -28.64
C GLY A 97 16.10 -23.19 -28.19
N VAL A 98 16.31 -23.35 -26.89
CA VAL A 98 17.45 -24.11 -26.35
C VAL A 98 17.31 -25.58 -26.72
N GLY A 99 16.12 -26.17 -26.58
CA GLY A 99 15.84 -27.55 -26.94
C GLY A 99 16.22 -27.86 -28.39
N ALA A 100 15.86 -26.97 -29.33
CA ALA A 100 16.23 -27.12 -30.74
C ALA A 100 17.75 -27.11 -31.00
N LEU A 101 18.55 -26.53 -30.10
CA LEU A 101 20.01 -26.49 -30.23
C LEU A 101 20.71 -27.68 -29.55
N VAL A 102 20.15 -28.20 -28.47
CA VAL A 102 20.82 -29.18 -27.60
C VAL A 102 20.28 -30.60 -27.72
N LEU A 103 19.05 -30.77 -28.20
CA LEU A 103 18.43 -32.08 -28.32
C LEU A 103 18.92 -32.84 -29.56
N PRO A 104 19.03 -34.18 -29.49
CA PRO A 104 19.61 -34.98 -30.57
C PRO A 104 18.69 -35.21 -31.78
N HIS A 105 17.41 -34.86 -31.64
CA HIS A 105 16.37 -35.12 -32.63
C HIS A 105 15.61 -33.84 -32.96
N ASP A 106 14.97 -33.82 -34.13
CA ASP A 106 14.15 -32.71 -34.59
C ASP A 106 12.76 -32.71 -33.94
N VAL A 107 11.99 -31.65 -34.21
CA VAL A 107 10.63 -31.49 -33.66
C VAL A 107 9.71 -32.62 -34.13
N ALA A 108 9.85 -33.08 -35.38
CA ALA A 108 9.00 -34.13 -35.94
C ALA A 108 9.11 -35.43 -35.15
N HIS A 109 10.33 -35.82 -34.74
CA HIS A 109 10.54 -36.99 -33.89
C HIS A 109 9.74 -36.93 -32.58
N TYR A 110 9.79 -35.80 -31.87
CA TYR A 110 9.07 -35.63 -30.60
C TYR A 110 7.55 -35.59 -30.81
N VAL A 111 7.07 -35.03 -31.92
CA VAL A 111 5.64 -35.05 -32.27
C VAL A 111 5.17 -36.49 -32.48
N THR A 112 5.87 -37.29 -33.28
CA THR A 112 5.53 -38.71 -33.50
C THR A 112 5.59 -39.52 -32.21
N MET A 113 6.53 -39.22 -31.31
CA MET A 113 6.58 -39.85 -29.98
C MET A 113 5.33 -39.54 -29.15
N ILE A 114 4.83 -38.30 -29.16
CA ILE A 114 3.60 -37.90 -28.46
C ILE A 114 2.37 -38.55 -29.12
N GLU A 115 2.32 -38.62 -30.44
CA GLU A 115 1.25 -39.32 -31.18
C GLU A 115 1.20 -40.81 -30.80
N GLY A 116 2.36 -41.45 -30.64
CA GLY A 116 2.49 -42.84 -30.20
C GLY A 116 1.95 -43.12 -28.79
N LEU A 117 1.75 -42.09 -27.95
CA LEU A 117 1.11 -42.24 -26.64
C LEU A 117 -0.40 -42.53 -26.75
N ASN A 118 -1.01 -42.38 -27.93
CA ASN A 118 -2.42 -42.65 -28.18
C ASN A 118 -3.36 -41.97 -27.18
N LEU A 119 -3.07 -40.70 -26.87
CA LEU A 119 -3.84 -39.91 -25.92
C LEU A 119 -5.27 -39.67 -26.43
N SER A 120 -6.23 -39.64 -25.51
CA SER A 120 -7.63 -39.36 -25.87
C SER A 120 -7.77 -37.94 -26.47
N PRO A 121 -8.74 -37.69 -27.36
CA PRO A 121 -8.99 -36.36 -27.91
C PRO A 121 -9.20 -35.30 -26.82
N ALA A 122 -9.86 -35.67 -25.72
CA ALA A 122 -10.08 -34.78 -24.58
C ALA A 122 -8.76 -34.42 -23.88
N THR A 123 -7.86 -35.37 -23.70
CA THR A 123 -6.53 -35.14 -23.11
C THR A 123 -5.70 -34.21 -24.00
N ILE A 124 -5.72 -34.42 -25.32
CA ILE A 124 -5.02 -33.57 -26.29
C ILE A 124 -5.59 -32.14 -26.24
N PHE A 125 -6.91 -31.99 -26.23
CA PHE A 125 -7.55 -30.67 -26.11
C PHE A 125 -7.14 -29.95 -24.82
N LEU A 126 -7.14 -30.64 -23.67
CA LEU A 126 -6.72 -30.06 -22.40
C LEU A 126 -5.24 -29.66 -22.40
N ALA A 127 -4.36 -30.49 -22.99
CA ALA A 127 -2.94 -30.16 -23.13
C ALA A 127 -2.74 -28.91 -24.00
N LYS A 128 -3.43 -28.82 -25.15
CA LYS A 128 -3.42 -27.63 -26.01
C LYS A 128 -3.97 -26.40 -25.26
N ALA A 129 -5.08 -26.54 -24.54
CA ALA A 129 -5.68 -25.45 -23.77
C ALA A 129 -4.74 -24.95 -22.66
N MET A 130 -4.04 -25.85 -21.95
CA MET A 130 -3.05 -25.48 -20.93
C MET A 130 -1.89 -24.68 -21.51
N LEU A 131 -1.40 -25.06 -22.70
CA LEU A 131 -0.33 -24.33 -23.39
C LEU A 131 -0.82 -23.00 -23.98
N ALA A 132 -2.06 -22.96 -24.48
CA ALA A 132 -2.66 -21.77 -25.08
C ALA A 132 -3.14 -20.74 -24.05
N ALA A 133 -3.53 -21.15 -22.84
CA ALA A 133 -4.13 -20.26 -21.83
C ALA A 133 -3.22 -19.08 -21.42
N PRO A 134 -1.91 -19.28 -21.14
CA PRO A 134 -1.01 -18.16 -20.88
C PRO A 134 -0.94 -17.18 -22.05
N PHE A 135 -0.94 -17.68 -23.29
CA PHE A 135 -0.92 -16.83 -24.49
C PHE A 135 -2.22 -16.04 -24.63
N GLY A 136 -3.38 -16.71 -24.59
CA GLY A 136 -4.67 -16.06 -24.73
C GLY A 136 -4.88 -14.97 -23.66
N TYR A 137 -4.50 -15.26 -22.42
CA TYR A 137 -4.53 -14.30 -21.32
C TYR A 137 -3.54 -13.14 -21.51
N HIS A 138 -2.27 -13.43 -21.76
CA HIS A 138 -1.24 -12.40 -21.87
C HIS A 138 -1.50 -11.48 -23.06
N PHE A 139 -1.94 -12.02 -24.19
CA PHE A 139 -2.31 -11.25 -25.37
C PHE A 139 -3.51 -10.33 -25.10
N ALA A 140 -4.63 -10.88 -24.59
CA ALA A 140 -5.83 -10.09 -24.32
C ALA A 140 -5.58 -8.99 -23.27
N ASN A 141 -4.88 -9.32 -22.18
CA ASN A 141 -4.55 -8.32 -21.17
C ASN A 141 -3.46 -7.34 -21.66
N GLY A 142 -2.54 -7.77 -22.52
CA GLY A 142 -1.56 -6.90 -23.17
C GLY A 142 -2.23 -5.83 -24.05
N MET A 143 -3.25 -6.21 -24.84
CA MET A 143 -4.06 -5.25 -25.60
C MET A 143 -4.75 -4.23 -24.68
N ARG A 144 -5.24 -4.67 -23.51
CA ARG A 144 -5.81 -3.77 -22.50
C ARG A 144 -4.76 -2.82 -21.90
N HIS A 145 -3.54 -3.29 -21.65
CA HIS A 145 -2.43 -2.43 -21.21
C HIS A 145 -2.06 -1.39 -22.26
N LEU A 146 -1.93 -1.77 -23.53
CA LEU A 146 -1.67 -0.83 -24.63
C LEU A 146 -2.79 0.22 -24.75
N TYR A 147 -4.04 -0.18 -24.54
CA TYR A 147 -5.17 0.76 -24.48
C TYR A 147 -5.01 1.76 -23.32
N TRP A 148 -4.61 1.30 -22.13
CA TRP A 148 -4.32 2.16 -20.98
C TRP A 148 -3.11 3.08 -21.18
N ASP A 149 -2.09 2.67 -21.92
CA ASP A 149 -0.93 3.49 -22.25
C ASP A 149 -1.30 4.72 -23.10
N THR A 150 -2.47 4.69 -23.76
CA THR A 150 -3.04 5.87 -24.43
C THR A 150 -3.82 6.81 -23.49
N ALA A 151 -3.72 6.60 -22.18
CA ALA A 151 -4.46 7.30 -21.12
C ALA A 151 -5.99 7.18 -21.22
N LYS A 152 -6.49 6.08 -21.78
CA LYS A 152 -7.93 5.77 -21.92
C LYS A 152 -8.35 4.63 -21.00
N GLY A 153 -9.62 4.61 -20.58
CA GLY A 153 -10.18 3.49 -19.80
C GLY A 153 -9.66 3.37 -18.37
N LEU A 154 -9.24 4.48 -17.77
CA LEU A 154 -8.58 4.54 -16.46
C LEU A 154 -9.52 4.85 -15.30
N THR A 155 -10.82 5.09 -15.56
CA THR A 155 -11.78 5.19 -14.46
C THR A 155 -11.99 3.82 -13.82
N ILE A 156 -12.30 3.77 -12.52
CA ILE A 156 -12.50 2.49 -11.82
C ILE A 156 -13.56 1.62 -12.51
N LYS A 157 -14.65 2.22 -13.00
CA LYS A 157 -15.69 1.48 -13.72
C LYS A 157 -15.13 0.83 -15.00
N GLU A 158 -14.37 1.56 -15.79
CA GLU A 158 -13.75 1.08 -17.02
C GLU A 158 -12.67 0.03 -16.76
N VAL A 159 -11.85 0.24 -15.73
CA VAL A 159 -10.81 -0.71 -15.34
C VAL A 159 -11.43 -2.07 -15.00
N TYR A 160 -12.57 -2.11 -14.30
CA TYR A 160 -13.28 -3.35 -14.03
C TYR A 160 -13.99 -3.92 -15.27
N SER A 161 -14.69 -3.09 -16.05
CA SER A 161 -15.41 -3.56 -17.25
C SER A 161 -14.45 -4.15 -18.30
N THR A 162 -13.35 -3.45 -18.60
CA THR A 162 -12.28 -3.94 -19.48
C THR A 162 -11.58 -5.18 -18.91
N GLY A 163 -11.51 -5.31 -17.57
CA GLY A 163 -10.99 -6.50 -16.90
C GLY A 163 -11.84 -7.74 -17.13
N TYR A 164 -13.17 -7.62 -17.06
CA TYR A 164 -14.07 -8.73 -17.39
C TYR A 164 -14.11 -9.03 -18.89
N ALA A 165 -14.11 -7.98 -19.73
CA ALA A 165 -14.10 -8.13 -21.18
C ALA A 165 -12.85 -8.88 -21.67
N MET A 166 -11.67 -8.52 -21.16
CA MET A 166 -10.43 -9.20 -21.54
C MET A 166 -10.37 -10.64 -21.01
N LEU A 167 -10.95 -10.95 -19.84
CA LEU A 167 -11.04 -12.33 -19.35
C LEU A 167 -11.89 -13.20 -20.29
N ALA A 168 -13.04 -12.68 -20.73
CA ALA A 168 -13.87 -13.38 -21.72
C ALA A 168 -13.11 -13.57 -23.05
N GLY A 169 -12.41 -12.55 -23.52
CA GLY A 169 -11.54 -12.64 -24.70
C GLY A 169 -10.43 -13.68 -24.56
N ALA A 170 -9.78 -13.73 -23.40
CA ALA A 170 -8.72 -14.71 -23.11
C ALA A 170 -9.24 -16.15 -23.17
N VAL A 171 -10.41 -16.42 -22.60
CA VAL A 171 -11.05 -17.74 -22.66
C VAL A 171 -11.41 -18.10 -24.10
N ALA A 172 -12.00 -17.16 -24.86
CA ALA A 172 -12.35 -17.39 -26.27
C ALA A 172 -11.13 -17.71 -27.13
N ILE A 173 -10.04 -16.94 -26.99
CA ILE A 173 -8.78 -17.19 -27.70
C ILE A 173 -8.20 -18.56 -27.30
N THR A 174 -8.21 -18.90 -26.02
CA THR A 174 -7.70 -20.18 -25.52
C THR A 174 -8.46 -21.36 -26.11
N ILE A 175 -9.80 -21.31 -26.09
CA ILE A 175 -10.65 -22.38 -26.64
C ILE A 175 -10.43 -22.50 -28.15
N PHE A 176 -10.38 -21.37 -28.86
CA PHE A 176 -10.14 -21.36 -30.30
C PHE A 176 -8.81 -22.04 -30.63
N LEU A 177 -7.71 -21.64 -29.97
CA LEU A 177 -6.39 -22.22 -30.19
C LEU A 177 -6.30 -23.70 -29.78
N ALA A 178 -7.04 -24.11 -28.75
CA ALA A 178 -7.06 -25.50 -28.31
C ALA A 178 -7.84 -26.43 -29.27
N ALA A 179 -8.78 -25.85 -30.03
CA ALA A 179 -9.61 -26.56 -31.00
C ALA A 179 -8.97 -26.69 -32.40
N LEU A 180 -7.92 -25.90 -32.70
CA LEU A 180 -7.05 -26.10 -33.87
C LEU A 180 -6.18 -27.34 -33.66
#